data_AF-A0A7J8TKG7-F1
#
_entry.id   AF-A0A7J8TKG7-F1
#
_cell.length_a   1.000
_cell.length_b   1.000
_cell.length_c   1.000
_cell.angle_alpha   90.00
_cell.angle_beta   90.00
_cell.angle_gamma   90.00
#
_symmetry.space_group_name_H-M   'P 1'
#
loop_
_entity.id
_entity.type
_entity.pdbx_description
1 polymer ?
#
loop_
_entity_poly.entity_id
_entity_poly.type
_entity_poly.pdbx_seq_one_letter_code
_entity_poly.pdbx_strand_id
1 'polypeptide(L)'
;MENIKTRWFETIAKKTNKCYEQPLPPCLEAKANFVDMMVYDGCFVVQLLQNGHLNDFIKHGRHVLNEIQYDLLLLENQLPFFVLLELYRMIKPNPEPQRHICELGAFALKFFERRSLYLPKNTSIRHLLHLVHTTSNPSHLGTQAEVEKEVACCFPKNKNLQSSRNWMPSATELEDAGIHFSGVSIQNMQNQEQGEKNKFEITFDNATKELKIPTLEVDDSTEREFRNYMVHEQFLPLGVPTYFVDYVIFMDELINTGKDVELLRKSKIIDNWLGNDEAVTKLFNKLGDSIYYSREDFHYKNIVIQVNNHCEIKCNIWKWMAKLKKDYFNTPWSPISFLAAFVLLVLTTVQTIFSLLSYYH
;
A
#
# COMPACT_ATOMS: atom_id res chain seq x y z
N MET A 1 22.12 7.46 42.90
CA MET A 1 21.05 7.24 41.91
C MET A 1 20.17 8.47 41.70
N GLU A 2 19.81 9.23 42.74
CA GLU A 2 19.00 10.46 42.60
C GLU A 2 19.60 11.50 41.64
N ASN A 3 20.88 11.85 41.74
CA ASN A 3 21.47 12.86 40.84
C ASN A 3 21.53 12.46 39.35
N ILE A 4 21.64 11.16 39.05
CA ILE A 4 21.60 10.64 37.66
C ILE A 4 20.16 10.68 37.16
N LYS A 5 19.22 10.30 38.01
CA LYS A 5 17.78 10.46 37.78
C LYS A 5 17.48 11.92 37.45
N THR A 6 17.80 12.88 38.32
CA THR A 6 17.49 14.32 38.13
C THR A 6 18.09 14.93 36.86
N ARG A 7 19.35 14.60 36.52
CA ARG A 7 20.01 15.14 35.32
C ARG A 7 19.52 14.49 34.02
N TRP A 8 19.22 13.19 34.06
CA TRP A 8 18.55 12.48 32.97
C TRP A 8 17.12 13.02 32.79
N PHE A 9 16.40 13.25 33.89
CA PHE A 9 15.05 13.82 33.94
C PHE A 9 14.96 15.19 33.27
N GLU A 10 15.84 16.14 33.60
CA GLU A 10 15.79 17.47 32.96
C GLU A 10 16.11 17.44 31.46
N THR A 11 17.02 16.55 31.05
CA THR A 11 17.46 16.45 29.65
C THR A 11 16.43 15.76 28.79
N ILE A 12 15.83 14.67 29.29
CA ILE A 12 14.79 13.91 28.60
C ILE A 12 13.50 14.71 28.57
N ALA A 13 13.04 15.29 29.69
CA ALA A 13 11.79 16.05 29.72
C ALA A 13 11.79 17.21 28.71
N LYS A 14 12.92 17.93 28.56
CA LYS A 14 13.07 18.99 27.57
C LYS A 14 13.00 18.50 26.13
N LYS A 15 13.56 17.32 25.83
CA LYS A 15 13.49 16.71 24.49
C LYS A 15 12.09 16.18 24.19
N THR A 16 11.47 15.52 25.16
CA THR A 16 10.12 14.95 25.06
C THR A 16 9.07 16.03 24.83
N ASN A 17 9.22 17.21 25.43
CA ASN A 17 8.31 18.36 25.19
C ASN A 17 8.25 18.82 23.72
N LYS A 18 9.25 18.48 22.90
CA LYS A 18 9.25 18.82 21.46
C LYS A 18 8.51 17.77 20.61
N CYS A 19 8.10 16.65 21.21
CA CYS A 19 7.46 15.54 20.51
C CYS A 19 5.92 15.57 20.59
N TYR A 20 5.35 16.38 21.48
CA TYR A 20 3.91 16.47 21.70
C TYR A 20 3.41 17.87 21.34
N GLU A 21 2.19 17.95 20.81
CA GLU A 21 1.54 19.21 20.45
C GLU A 21 1.20 20.04 21.69
N GLN A 22 0.75 19.38 22.76
CA GLN A 22 0.47 20.04 24.02
C GLN A 22 1.78 20.32 24.78
N PRO A 23 2.00 21.56 25.23
CA PRO A 23 3.15 21.88 26.07
C PRO A 23 3.08 21.10 27.38
N LEU A 24 4.25 20.76 27.91
CA LEU A 24 4.36 20.16 29.25
C LEU A 24 3.49 20.93 30.26
N PRO A 25 2.84 20.21 31.20
CA PRO A 25 2.02 20.84 32.22
C PRO A 25 2.76 21.97 32.95
N PRO A 26 2.10 23.09 33.28
CA PRO A 26 2.79 24.28 33.78
C PRO A 26 3.36 24.09 35.19
N CYS A 27 2.72 23.29 36.05
CA CYS A 27 3.15 23.05 37.42
C CYS A 27 4.17 21.90 37.54
N LEU A 28 5.05 21.99 38.55
CA LEU A 28 6.14 21.04 38.76
C LEU A 28 5.65 19.61 39.03
N GLU A 29 4.55 19.48 39.77
CA GLU A 29 3.92 18.19 40.09
C GLU A 29 3.38 17.49 38.84
N ALA A 30 2.69 18.21 37.95
CA ALA A 30 2.20 17.62 36.71
C ALA A 30 3.33 17.29 35.72
N LYS A 31 4.46 18.02 35.76
CA LYS A 31 5.68 17.62 35.02
C LYS A 31 6.30 16.35 35.58
N ALA A 32 6.32 16.18 36.90
CA ALA A 32 6.81 14.96 37.54
C ALA A 32 5.93 13.77 37.17
N ASN A 33 4.59 13.91 37.25
CA ASN A 33 3.65 12.88 36.86
C ASN A 33 3.77 12.48 35.38
N PHE A 34 3.97 13.46 34.49
CA PHE A 34 4.21 13.19 33.06
C PHE A 34 5.49 12.36 32.84
N VAL A 35 6.55 12.68 33.58
CA VAL A 35 7.83 11.97 33.49
C VAL A 35 7.70 10.56 34.08
N ASP A 36 7.02 10.41 35.21
CA ASP A 36 6.77 9.12 35.83
C ASP A 36 5.99 8.21 34.86
N MET A 37 4.94 8.73 34.21
CA MET A 37 4.22 8.02 33.16
C MET A 37 5.15 7.55 32.03
N MET A 38 5.99 8.44 31.48
CA MET A 38 6.97 8.07 30.44
C MET A 38 7.93 6.97 30.88
N VAL A 39 8.35 6.98 32.15
CA VAL A 39 9.28 5.98 32.69
C VAL A 39 8.59 4.65 32.90
N TYR A 40 7.41 4.63 33.55
CA TYR A 40 6.66 3.39 33.79
C TYR A 40 6.24 2.73 32.48
N ASP A 41 5.63 3.49 31.58
CA ASP A 41 5.15 3.00 30.29
C ASP A 41 6.34 2.58 29.41
N GLY A 42 7.40 3.40 29.39
CA GLY A 42 8.62 3.06 28.65
C GLY A 42 9.31 1.80 29.17
N CYS A 43 9.35 1.58 30.48
CA CYS A 43 9.92 0.36 31.07
C CYS A 43 9.06 -0.86 30.72
N PHE A 44 7.74 -0.73 30.81
CA PHE A 44 6.81 -1.77 30.39
C PHE A 44 7.03 -2.16 28.92
N VAL A 45 7.07 -1.18 28.01
CA VAL A 45 7.31 -1.41 26.58
C VAL A 45 8.65 -2.09 26.35
N VAL A 46 9.75 -1.59 26.93
CA VAL A 46 11.09 -2.18 26.73
C VAL A 46 11.12 -3.63 27.22
N GLN A 47 10.57 -3.92 28.41
CA GLN A 47 10.52 -5.29 28.94
C GLN A 47 9.67 -6.21 28.07
N LEU A 48 8.55 -5.71 27.55
CA LEU A 48 7.67 -6.45 26.67
C LEU A 48 8.38 -6.82 25.35
N LEU A 49 9.04 -5.85 24.71
CA LEU A 49 9.80 -6.06 23.47
C LEU A 49 10.94 -7.08 23.64
N GLN A 50 11.59 -7.12 24.81
CA GLN A 50 12.64 -8.09 25.12
C GLN A 50 12.12 -9.52 25.39
N ASN A 51 10.82 -9.78 25.20
CA ASN A 51 10.13 -11.02 25.57
C ASN A 51 10.05 -11.28 27.09
N GLY A 52 10.26 -10.27 27.94
CA GLY A 52 10.28 -10.44 29.39
C GLY A 52 8.98 -10.99 29.97
N HIS A 53 7.85 -10.70 29.32
CA HIS A 53 6.50 -11.12 29.75
C HIS A 53 5.65 -11.71 28.63
N LEU A 54 6.21 -11.93 27.44
CA LEU A 54 5.45 -12.41 26.27
C LEU A 54 4.74 -13.73 26.57
N ASN A 55 5.44 -14.67 27.22
CA ASN A 55 4.87 -15.96 27.61
C ASN A 55 3.76 -15.82 28.65
N ASP A 56 3.79 -14.79 29.50
CA ASP A 56 2.74 -14.58 30.50
C ASP A 56 1.49 -14.02 29.84
N PHE A 57 1.61 -13.09 28.89
CA PHE A 57 0.44 -12.63 28.11
C PHE A 57 -0.15 -13.73 27.22
N ILE A 58 0.70 -14.54 26.57
CA ILE A 58 0.24 -15.68 25.77
C ILE A 58 -0.58 -16.67 26.62
N LYS A 59 -0.21 -16.90 27.90
CA LYS A 59 -1.01 -17.76 28.82
C LYS A 59 -2.41 -17.19 29.09
N HIS A 60 -2.58 -15.87 29.07
CA HIS A 60 -3.89 -15.22 29.23
C HIS A 60 -4.69 -15.21 27.91
N GLY A 61 -4.04 -15.47 26.77
CA GLY A 61 -4.64 -15.70 25.47
C GLY A 61 -3.97 -14.88 24.37
N ARG A 62 -3.90 -15.43 23.14
CA ARG A 62 -3.32 -14.73 21.97
C ARG A 62 -4.01 -13.39 21.68
N HIS A 63 -5.31 -13.29 21.91
CA HIS A 63 -6.06 -12.05 21.73
C HIS A 63 -5.54 -10.90 22.63
N VAL A 64 -5.08 -11.20 23.85
CA VAL A 64 -4.52 -10.18 24.77
C VAL A 64 -3.24 -9.59 24.19
N LEU A 65 -2.38 -10.44 23.62
CA LEU A 65 -1.16 -9.99 22.98
C LEU A 65 -1.45 -9.10 21.77
N ASN A 66 -2.42 -9.50 20.93
CA ASN A 66 -2.84 -8.72 19.78
C ASN A 66 -3.36 -7.34 20.21
N GLU A 67 -4.25 -7.27 21.21
CA GLU A 67 -4.73 -5.99 21.75
C GLU A 67 -3.61 -5.09 22.27
N ILE A 68 -2.59 -5.65 22.92
CA ILE A 68 -1.41 -4.88 23.33
C ILE A 68 -0.62 -4.39 22.11
N GLN A 69 -0.41 -5.22 21.09
CA GLN A 69 0.27 -4.81 19.86
C GLN A 69 -0.47 -3.65 19.20
N TYR A 70 -1.79 -3.72 19.09
CA TYR A 70 -2.59 -2.65 18.50
C TYR A 70 -2.51 -1.37 19.33
N ASP A 71 -2.66 -1.48 20.65
CA ASP A 71 -2.59 -0.33 21.55
C ASP A 71 -1.24 0.38 21.45
N LEU A 72 -0.14 -0.36 21.39
CA LEU A 72 1.22 0.19 21.22
C LEU A 72 1.48 0.85 19.85
N LEU A 73 0.66 0.53 18.85
CA LEU A 73 0.75 1.16 17.54
C LEU A 73 -0.17 2.37 17.41
N LEU A 74 -1.20 2.55 18.24
CA LEU A 74 -2.08 3.72 18.19
C LEU A 74 -1.27 5.02 18.23
N LEU A 75 -1.58 5.95 17.32
CA LEU A 75 -0.89 7.23 17.20
C LEU A 75 -0.93 8.04 18.51
N GLU A 76 -2.04 7.95 19.25
CA GLU A 76 -2.24 8.59 20.55
C GLU A 76 -1.39 7.97 21.67
N ASN A 77 -0.93 6.73 21.50
CA ASN A 77 -0.17 5.97 22.48
C ASN A 77 1.32 5.84 22.09
N GLN A 78 1.86 6.83 21.36
CA GLN A 78 3.25 6.78 20.90
C GLN A 78 4.21 7.39 21.92
N LEU A 79 5.11 6.56 22.44
CA LEU A 79 6.31 7.02 23.14
C LEU A 79 7.42 7.37 22.14
N PRO A 80 8.15 8.49 22.33
CA PRO A 80 9.32 8.78 21.52
C PRO A 80 10.35 7.66 21.66
N PHE A 81 10.82 7.13 20.54
CA PHE A 81 11.71 5.97 20.52
C PHE A 81 13.02 6.22 21.27
N PHE A 82 13.49 7.46 21.31
CA PHE A 82 14.68 7.81 22.09
C PHE A 82 14.48 7.58 23.59
N VAL A 83 13.26 7.71 24.13
CA VAL A 83 12.96 7.40 25.54
C VAL A 83 13.14 5.90 25.78
N LEU A 84 12.57 5.07 24.91
CA LEU A 84 12.70 3.61 24.96
C LEU A 84 14.17 3.18 24.86
N LEU A 85 14.93 3.82 23.96
CA LEU A 85 16.35 3.56 23.77
C LEU A 85 17.18 3.90 25.02
N GLU A 86 16.91 5.02 25.67
CA GLU A 86 17.61 5.43 26.88
C GLU A 86 17.29 4.49 28.05
N LEU A 87 16.03 4.09 28.22
CA LEU A 87 15.63 3.08 29.23
C LEU A 87 16.30 1.73 28.95
N TYR A 88 16.31 1.28 27.70
CA TYR A 88 16.99 0.05 27.31
C TYR A 88 18.50 0.08 27.62
N ARG A 89 19.17 1.22 27.37
CA ARG A 89 20.59 1.43 27.72
C ARG A 89 20.86 1.35 29.21
N MET A 90 19.93 1.81 30.04
CA MET A 90 20.04 1.69 31.50
C MET A 90 19.93 0.23 31.97
N ILE A 91 19.08 -0.57 31.33
CA ILE A 91 18.88 -1.99 31.66
C ILE A 91 20.05 -2.85 31.14
N LYS A 92 20.56 -2.54 29.93
CA LYS A 92 21.65 -3.26 29.25
C LYS A 92 22.78 -2.29 28.87
N PRO A 93 23.65 -1.91 29.83
CA PRO A 93 24.80 -1.08 29.52
C PRO A 93 25.74 -1.80 28.55
N ASN A 94 25.87 -1.30 27.33
CA ASN A 94 26.79 -1.79 26.29
C ASN A 94 27.58 -0.57 25.76
N PRO A 95 28.90 -0.68 25.55
CA PRO A 95 29.73 0.42 25.04
C PRO A 95 29.40 0.91 23.62
N GLU A 96 28.58 0.20 22.83
CA GLU A 96 28.26 0.57 21.43
C GLU A 96 26.82 1.13 21.24
N PRO A 97 26.62 2.46 21.15
CA PRO A 97 25.28 3.07 21.13
C PRO A 97 24.42 2.74 19.91
N GLN A 98 25.05 2.48 18.76
CA GLN A 98 24.36 2.15 17.50
C GLN A 98 23.79 0.74 17.54
N ARG A 99 24.47 -0.17 18.25
CA ARG A 99 24.05 -1.56 18.41
C ARG A 99 22.72 -1.66 19.17
N HIS A 100 22.52 -0.81 20.19
CA HIS A 100 21.25 -0.77 20.93
C HIS A 100 20.05 -0.36 20.08
N ILE A 101 20.22 0.57 19.14
CA ILE A 101 19.13 1.00 18.25
C ILE A 101 18.70 -0.17 17.37
N CYS A 102 19.67 -0.85 16.75
CA CYS A 102 19.39 -2.01 15.92
C CYS A 102 18.78 -3.17 16.72
N GLU A 103 19.28 -3.44 17.92
CA GLU A 103 18.74 -4.50 18.80
C GLU A 103 17.30 -4.19 19.24
N LEU A 104 17.05 -3.00 19.78
CA LEU A 104 15.72 -2.61 20.22
C LEU A 104 14.73 -2.54 19.06
N GLY A 105 15.16 -2.02 17.91
CA GLY A 105 14.36 -2.01 16.69
C GLY A 105 14.05 -3.43 16.19
N ALA A 106 15.02 -4.35 16.20
CA ALA A 106 14.80 -5.74 15.84
C ALA A 106 13.83 -6.45 16.80
N PHE A 107 13.92 -6.17 18.10
CA PHE A 107 12.95 -6.65 19.09
C PHE A 107 11.55 -6.11 18.82
N ALA A 108 11.42 -4.81 18.53
CA ALA A 108 10.14 -4.21 18.15
C ALA A 108 9.55 -4.86 16.90
N LEU A 109 10.32 -4.99 15.82
CA LEU A 109 9.84 -5.61 14.58
C LEU A 109 9.41 -7.07 14.80
N LYS A 110 10.21 -7.85 15.54
CA LYS A 110 9.84 -9.21 15.91
C LYS A 110 8.55 -9.26 16.72
N PHE A 111 8.39 -8.34 17.68
CA PHE A 111 7.20 -8.26 18.52
C PHE A 111 5.94 -7.95 17.70
N PHE A 112 6.01 -7.10 16.68
CA PHE A 112 4.90 -6.79 15.77
C PHE A 112 4.80 -7.74 14.57
N GLU A 113 5.46 -8.89 14.63
CA GLU A 113 5.49 -9.91 13.57
C GLU A 113 5.93 -9.34 12.20
N ARG A 114 6.73 -8.28 12.23
CA ARG A 114 7.34 -7.66 11.05
C ARG A 114 8.68 -8.31 10.77
N ARG A 115 8.99 -8.51 9.48
CA ARG A 115 10.28 -9.06 9.08
C ARG A 115 11.39 -8.11 9.56
N SER A 116 12.41 -8.69 10.20
CA SER A 116 13.58 -7.94 10.67
C SER A 116 14.39 -7.46 9.48
N LEU A 117 14.02 -6.31 8.92
CA LEU A 117 14.88 -5.60 7.98
C LEU A 117 16.14 -5.18 8.72
N TYR A 118 17.28 -5.25 8.04
CA TYR A 118 18.48 -4.55 8.50
C TYR A 118 18.14 -3.07 8.57
N LEU A 119 17.92 -2.55 9.79
CA LEU A 119 17.75 -1.13 10.03
C LEU A 119 18.96 -0.40 9.40
N PRO A 120 18.75 0.48 8.41
CA PRO A 120 19.84 1.20 7.78
C PRO A 120 20.72 1.90 8.82
N LYS A 121 22.03 1.90 8.59
CA LYS A 121 22.95 2.72 9.36
C LYS A 121 22.52 4.18 9.14
N ASN A 122 22.02 4.84 10.20
CA ASN A 122 21.48 6.22 10.25
C ASN A 122 19.95 6.39 10.19
N THR A 123 19.14 5.33 10.36
CA THR A 123 17.68 5.53 10.51
C THR A 123 17.34 6.25 11.81
N SER A 124 16.73 7.43 11.70
CA SER A 124 16.12 8.14 12.82
C SER A 124 14.72 7.58 13.07
N ILE A 125 14.57 6.75 14.11
CA ILE A 125 13.27 6.21 14.52
C ILE A 125 12.60 7.21 15.45
N ARG A 126 11.40 7.69 15.09
CA ARG A 126 10.63 8.63 15.91
C ARG A 126 9.90 7.96 17.07
N HIS A 127 9.17 6.89 16.77
CA HIS A 127 8.35 6.09 17.70
C HIS A 127 8.06 4.72 17.07
N LEU A 128 7.38 3.81 17.77
CA LEU A 128 7.14 2.43 17.32
C LEU A 128 6.29 2.36 16.05
N LEU A 129 5.23 3.15 15.95
CA LEU A 129 4.40 3.24 14.75
C LEU A 129 5.22 3.66 13.52
N HIS A 130 6.10 4.66 13.65
CA HIS A 130 6.99 5.08 12.56
C HIS A 130 7.96 3.95 12.16
N LEU A 131 8.46 3.17 13.13
CA LEU A 131 9.29 2.00 12.83
C LEU A 131 8.52 0.95 12.01
N VAL A 132 7.33 0.56 12.46
CA VAL A 132 6.51 -0.43 11.76
C VAL A 132 6.08 0.07 10.38
N HIS A 133 5.66 1.34 10.28
CA HIS A 133 5.27 1.99 9.03
C HIS A 133 6.42 2.02 8.03
N THR A 134 7.61 2.48 8.43
CA THR A 134 8.77 2.55 7.52
C THR A 134 9.22 1.20 6.99
N THR A 135 9.07 0.11 7.76
CA THR A 135 9.32 -1.26 7.26
C THR A 135 8.24 -1.78 6.33
N SER A 136 7.08 -1.13 6.31
CA SER A 136 5.96 -1.45 5.44
C SER A 136 5.95 -0.56 4.19
N ASN A 137 6.89 0.37 4.04
CA ASN A 137 7.02 1.18 2.82
C ASN A 137 7.75 0.41 1.72
N PRO A 138 7.31 0.55 0.45
CA PRO A 138 8.07 0.02 -0.68
C PRO A 138 9.50 0.46 -0.52
N SER A 139 10.39 -0.54 -0.44
CA SER A 139 11.83 -0.33 -0.36
C SER A 139 12.17 0.84 -1.25
N HIS A 140 12.91 1.82 -0.71
CA HIS A 140 13.64 2.74 -1.55
C HIS A 140 14.39 1.88 -2.59
N LEU A 141 13.83 1.75 -3.79
CA LEU A 141 14.59 1.67 -5.01
C LEU A 141 15.54 2.85 -4.89
N GLY A 142 16.77 2.55 -4.48
CA GLY A 142 17.79 3.55 -4.31
C GLY A 142 17.78 4.42 -5.55
N THR A 143 17.86 5.74 -5.35
CA THR A 143 18.33 6.64 -6.41
C THR A 143 17.51 6.65 -7.71
N GLN A 144 16.22 6.28 -7.73
CA GLN A 144 15.42 6.44 -8.96
C GLN A 144 14.63 7.76 -8.98
N ALA A 145 14.26 8.32 -7.83
CA ALA A 145 13.65 9.66 -7.76
C ALA A 145 14.63 10.79 -8.13
N GLU A 146 15.95 10.56 -8.01
CA GLU A 146 16.98 11.51 -8.47
C GLU A 146 17.32 11.29 -9.96
N VAL A 147 17.33 10.03 -10.42
CA VAL A 147 17.57 9.69 -11.84
C VAL A 147 16.37 10.08 -12.72
N GLU A 148 15.13 9.92 -12.26
CA GLU A 148 13.94 10.35 -13.02
C GLU A 148 13.83 11.87 -13.12
N LYS A 149 14.37 12.61 -12.14
CA LYS A 149 14.45 14.07 -12.19
C LYS A 149 15.46 14.57 -13.23
N GLU A 150 16.53 13.82 -13.47
CA GLU A 150 17.48 14.09 -14.56
C GLU A 150 16.98 13.60 -15.93
N VAL A 151 16.27 12.47 -15.99
CA VAL A 151 15.74 11.89 -17.23
C VAL A 151 14.47 12.61 -17.72
N ALA A 152 13.70 13.26 -16.83
CA ALA A 152 12.55 14.10 -17.19
C ALA A 152 12.93 15.34 -18.02
N CYS A 153 14.20 15.74 -18.05
CA CYS A 153 14.69 16.80 -18.92
C CYS A 153 14.85 16.37 -20.39
N CYS A 154 14.80 15.06 -20.68
CA CYS A 154 15.05 14.49 -22.02
C CYS A 154 13.80 14.07 -22.79
N PHE A 155 12.60 14.13 -22.19
CA PHE A 155 11.34 13.77 -22.86
C PHE A 155 10.43 14.99 -23.02
N PRO A 156 10.00 15.36 -24.24
CA PRO A 156 9.12 16.49 -24.44
C PRO A 156 7.78 16.24 -23.74
N LYS A 157 7.40 17.16 -22.84
CA LYS A 157 6.10 17.19 -22.18
C LYS A 157 5.00 17.23 -23.24
N ASN A 158 4.38 16.10 -23.51
CA ASN A 158 3.20 16.03 -24.35
C ASN A 158 2.02 16.58 -23.54
N LYS A 159 1.77 17.89 -23.64
CA LYS A 159 0.75 18.63 -22.88
C LYS A 159 -0.70 18.26 -23.20
N ASN A 160 -0.93 17.17 -23.93
CA ASN A 160 -2.24 16.78 -24.46
C ASN A 160 -2.73 15.41 -23.95
N LEU A 161 -2.43 15.06 -22.69
CA LEU A 161 -3.03 13.89 -22.04
C LEU A 161 -3.86 14.31 -20.82
N GLN A 162 -4.82 15.21 -21.04
CA GLN A 162 -5.99 15.31 -20.14
C GLN A 162 -7.06 14.35 -20.69
N SER A 163 -6.94 13.06 -20.35
CA SER A 163 -8.05 12.13 -20.53
C SER A 163 -9.11 12.45 -19.48
N SER A 164 -10.33 12.73 -19.91
CA SER A 164 -11.46 13.19 -19.09
C SER A 164 -12.08 12.11 -18.17
N ARG A 165 -11.37 11.00 -17.90
CA ARG A 165 -11.75 10.00 -16.90
C ARG A 165 -10.71 9.98 -15.80
N ASN A 166 -11.00 10.73 -14.73
CA ASN A 166 -10.11 10.86 -13.57
C ASN A 166 -10.20 9.69 -12.58
N TRP A 167 -11.16 8.78 -12.73
CA TRP A 167 -11.36 7.63 -11.85
C TRP A 167 -10.98 6.33 -12.57
N MET A 168 -10.30 5.44 -11.85
CA MET A 168 -10.07 4.08 -12.31
C MET A 168 -11.39 3.29 -12.31
N PRO A 169 -11.67 2.46 -13.35
CA PRO A 169 -12.80 1.53 -13.32
C PRO A 169 -12.68 0.50 -12.18
N SER A 170 -13.82 -0.07 -11.76
CA SER A 170 -13.84 -1.10 -10.71
C SER A 170 -13.19 -2.41 -11.16
N ALA A 171 -12.88 -3.31 -10.23
CA ALA A 171 -12.25 -4.59 -10.56
C ALA A 171 -13.03 -5.38 -11.64
N THR A 172 -14.36 -5.45 -11.52
CA THR A 172 -15.21 -6.13 -12.50
C THR A 172 -15.18 -5.44 -13.86
N GLU A 173 -15.22 -4.10 -13.90
CA GLU A 173 -15.15 -3.33 -15.15
C GLU A 173 -13.79 -3.50 -15.86
N LEU A 174 -12.71 -3.60 -15.07
CA LEU A 174 -11.37 -3.89 -15.57
C LEU A 174 -11.27 -5.30 -16.14
N GLU A 175 -11.87 -6.30 -15.47
CA GLU A 175 -11.95 -7.67 -15.99
C GLU A 175 -12.74 -7.73 -17.31
N ASP A 176 -13.87 -7.03 -17.39
CA ASP A 176 -14.68 -6.91 -18.61
C ASP A 176 -13.90 -6.22 -19.76
N ALA A 177 -12.97 -5.31 -19.42
CA ALA A 177 -12.04 -4.71 -20.38
C ALA A 177 -10.87 -5.63 -20.77
N GLY A 178 -10.80 -6.83 -20.21
CA GLY A 178 -9.77 -7.84 -20.46
C GLY A 178 -8.47 -7.58 -19.70
N ILE A 179 -8.54 -6.95 -18.53
CA ILE A 179 -7.43 -6.90 -17.58
C ILE A 179 -7.57 -8.07 -16.61
N HIS A 180 -6.50 -8.83 -16.45
CA HIS A 180 -6.46 -9.97 -15.55
C HIS A 180 -5.84 -9.58 -14.20
N PHE A 181 -6.37 -10.16 -13.13
CA PHE A 181 -5.92 -9.88 -11.77
C PHE A 181 -5.14 -11.06 -11.21
N SER A 182 -3.98 -10.78 -10.61
CA SER A 182 -3.16 -11.79 -9.96
C SER A 182 -2.71 -11.35 -8.56
N GLY A 183 -3.11 -12.12 -7.55
CA GLY A 183 -2.61 -12.02 -6.19
C GLY A 183 -1.19 -12.55 -6.07
N VAL A 184 -0.29 -11.75 -5.52
CA VAL A 184 1.09 -12.18 -5.29
C VAL A 184 1.29 -12.51 -3.81
N SER A 185 1.50 -13.80 -3.51
CA SER A 185 1.82 -14.21 -2.15
C SER A 185 3.22 -13.72 -1.76
N ILE A 186 3.29 -13.03 -0.62
CA ILE A 186 4.55 -12.51 -0.05
C ILE A 186 5.51 -13.65 0.31
N GLN A 187 5.00 -14.87 0.59
CA GLN A 187 5.84 -16.04 0.88
C GLN A 187 6.60 -16.57 -0.34
N ASN A 188 6.06 -16.40 -1.56
CA ASN A 188 6.70 -16.87 -2.80
C ASN A 188 7.75 -15.90 -3.36
N MET A 189 7.97 -14.75 -2.71
CA MET A 189 8.96 -13.74 -3.10
C MET A 189 10.31 -13.94 -2.38
N GLN A 190 10.56 -15.11 -1.80
CA GLN A 190 11.77 -15.44 -1.05
C GLN A 190 12.97 -15.84 -1.94
N ASN A 191 12.76 -16.05 -3.25
CA ASN A 191 13.72 -16.70 -4.15
C ASN A 191 14.29 -15.82 -5.28
N GLN A 192 14.16 -14.49 -5.23
CA GLN A 192 14.78 -13.63 -6.24
C GLN A 192 15.79 -12.67 -5.61
N GLU A 193 16.99 -12.63 -6.17
CA GLU A 193 18.08 -11.67 -5.90
C GLU A 193 17.71 -10.22 -6.28
N GLN A 194 16.46 -9.96 -6.65
CA GLN A 194 15.88 -8.63 -6.86
C GLN A 194 15.10 -8.24 -5.61
N GLY A 195 15.37 -7.04 -5.10
CA GLY A 195 14.98 -6.55 -3.77
C GLY A 195 13.58 -6.93 -3.27
N GLU A 196 13.48 -7.05 -1.95
CA GLU A 196 12.27 -7.48 -1.25
C GLU A 196 11.06 -6.63 -1.67
N LYS A 197 10.09 -7.31 -2.30
CA LYS A 197 8.84 -6.71 -2.78
C LYS A 197 7.89 -6.45 -1.63
N ASN A 198 7.26 -5.29 -1.66
CA ASN A 198 6.52 -4.71 -0.54
C ASN A 198 5.05 -5.15 -0.49
N LYS A 199 4.42 -5.18 0.70
CA LYS A 199 2.99 -5.54 0.91
C LYS A 199 2.02 -4.67 0.11
N PHE A 200 2.42 -3.47 -0.28
CA PHE A 200 1.64 -2.51 -1.06
C PHE A 200 2.21 -2.29 -2.46
N GLU A 201 3.12 -3.14 -2.94
CA GLU A 201 3.69 -2.99 -4.28
C GLU A 201 2.75 -3.50 -5.36
N ILE A 202 2.07 -2.58 -6.04
CA ILE A 202 1.17 -2.88 -7.15
C ILE A 202 1.93 -2.71 -8.46
N THR A 203 1.76 -3.64 -9.39
CA THR A 203 2.39 -3.57 -10.72
C THR A 203 1.38 -3.89 -11.80
N PHE A 204 1.50 -3.22 -12.94
CA PHE A 204 0.68 -3.51 -14.12
C PHE A 204 1.58 -3.84 -15.30
N ASP A 205 1.40 -5.03 -15.86
CA ASP A 205 2.08 -5.46 -17.08
C ASP A 205 1.19 -5.15 -18.28
N ASN A 206 1.59 -4.12 -19.04
CA ASN A 206 0.84 -3.66 -20.20
C ASN A 206 0.86 -4.66 -21.38
N ALA A 207 1.82 -5.59 -21.43
CA ALA A 207 1.90 -6.60 -22.49
C ALA A 207 0.96 -7.77 -22.22
N THR A 208 0.97 -8.30 -20.99
CA THR A 208 0.10 -9.41 -20.58
C THR A 208 -1.29 -8.94 -20.12
N LYS A 209 -1.47 -7.63 -19.92
CA LYS A 209 -2.69 -7.01 -19.36
C LYS A 209 -3.00 -7.54 -17.96
N GLU A 210 -1.95 -7.76 -17.17
CA GLU A 210 -2.04 -8.34 -15.84
C GLU A 210 -1.78 -7.27 -14.77
N LEU A 211 -2.74 -7.06 -13.87
CA LEU A 211 -2.61 -6.23 -12.68
C LEU A 211 -2.27 -7.11 -11.48
N LYS A 212 -1.06 -6.94 -10.93
CA LYS A 212 -0.55 -7.70 -9.79
C LYS A 212 -0.66 -6.89 -8.53
N ILE A 213 -1.36 -7.45 -7.54
CA ILE A 213 -1.53 -6.83 -6.22
C ILE A 213 -1.11 -7.88 -5.18
N PRO A 214 -0.30 -7.53 -4.18
CA PRO A 214 0.04 -8.46 -3.11
C PRO A 214 -1.21 -8.91 -2.36
N THR A 215 -1.23 -10.17 -1.93
CA THR A 215 -2.37 -10.70 -1.17
C THR A 215 -2.54 -9.94 0.15
N LEU A 216 -3.73 -9.39 0.36
CA LEU A 216 -4.14 -8.73 1.60
C LEU A 216 -5.13 -9.62 2.35
N GLU A 217 -4.77 -9.98 3.58
CA GLU A 217 -5.69 -10.53 4.56
C GLU A 217 -6.54 -9.40 5.13
N VAL A 218 -7.87 -9.59 5.12
CA VAL A 218 -8.85 -8.61 5.61
C VAL A 218 -9.68 -9.25 6.72
N ASP A 219 -9.47 -8.77 7.94
CA ASP A 219 -10.08 -9.26 9.19
C ASP A 219 -10.63 -8.09 10.04
N ASP A 220 -11.15 -8.41 11.23
CA ASP A 220 -11.73 -7.42 12.16
C ASP A 220 -10.72 -6.36 12.63
N SER A 221 -9.42 -6.64 12.54
CA SER A 221 -8.35 -5.72 12.95
C SER A 221 -7.93 -4.73 11.87
N THR A 222 -8.20 -5.08 10.61
CA THR A 222 -7.73 -4.37 9.42
C THR A 222 -8.16 -2.90 9.44
N GLU A 223 -9.42 -2.59 9.80
CA GLU A 223 -9.88 -1.19 9.85
C GLU A 223 -9.04 -0.34 10.80
N ARG A 224 -8.81 -0.86 12.02
CA ARG A 224 -8.09 -0.16 13.07
C ARG A 224 -6.63 0.08 12.68
N GLU A 225 -5.96 -0.95 12.15
CA GLU A 225 -4.58 -0.82 11.67
C GLU A 225 -4.49 0.23 10.56
N PHE A 226 -5.38 0.13 9.57
CA PHE A 226 -5.34 0.97 8.38
C PHE A 226 -5.54 2.43 8.74
N ARG A 227 -6.57 2.75 9.55
CA ARG A 227 -6.80 4.12 10.03
C ARG A 227 -5.59 4.68 10.75
N ASN A 228 -4.93 3.87 11.57
CA ASN A 228 -3.79 4.34 12.34
C ASN A 228 -2.58 4.69 11.45
N TYR A 229 -2.29 3.89 10.42
CA TYR A 229 -1.25 4.24 9.43
C TYR A 229 -1.64 5.45 8.59
N MET A 230 -2.90 5.54 8.16
CA MET A 230 -3.38 6.66 7.37
C MET A 230 -3.27 7.97 8.15
N VAL A 231 -3.75 8.01 9.40
CA VAL A 231 -3.63 9.19 10.25
C VAL A 231 -2.15 9.56 10.41
N HIS A 232 -1.27 8.59 10.68
CA HIS A 232 0.17 8.86 10.74
C HIS A 232 0.71 9.53 9.47
N GLU A 233 0.33 9.04 8.29
CA GLU A 233 0.72 9.62 7.01
C GLU A 233 0.13 11.01 6.74
N GLN A 234 -1.13 11.24 7.12
CA GLN A 234 -1.79 12.54 6.99
C GLN A 234 -1.09 13.65 7.80
N PHE A 235 -0.41 13.29 8.88
CA PHE A 235 0.38 14.21 9.70
C PHE A 235 1.86 14.32 9.26
N LEU A 236 2.27 13.66 8.17
CA LEU A 236 3.60 13.85 7.61
C LEU A 236 3.74 15.23 6.93
N PRO A 237 4.94 15.82 6.90
CA PRO A 237 5.18 17.07 6.19
C PRO A 237 4.81 16.98 4.70
N LEU A 238 4.42 18.10 4.11
CA LEU A 238 4.16 18.21 2.67
C LEU A 238 5.37 17.73 1.85
N GLY A 239 5.08 16.93 0.81
CA GLY A 239 6.10 16.37 -0.09
C GLY A 239 6.70 15.03 0.35
N VAL A 240 6.27 14.49 1.50
CA VAL A 240 6.58 13.10 1.89
C VAL A 240 5.54 12.17 1.25
N PRO A 241 5.95 11.09 0.56
CA PRO A 241 5.00 10.14 -0.01
C PRO A 241 4.11 9.48 1.05
N THR A 242 2.81 9.35 0.74
CA THR A 242 1.78 8.73 1.58
C THR A 242 1.36 7.39 0.99
N TYR A 243 2.27 6.42 1.01
CA TYR A 243 2.10 5.12 0.34
C TYR A 243 0.87 4.35 0.81
N PHE A 244 0.59 4.40 2.11
CA PHE A 244 -0.51 3.65 2.69
C PHE A 244 -1.86 4.27 2.32
N VAL A 245 -1.97 5.60 2.41
CA VAL A 245 -3.14 6.34 1.92
C VAL A 245 -3.36 6.07 0.45
N ASP A 246 -2.31 6.14 -0.37
CA ASP A 246 -2.41 5.91 -1.80
C ASP A 246 -2.87 4.47 -2.11
N TYR A 247 -2.44 3.49 -1.32
CA TYR A 247 -2.86 2.10 -1.45
C TYR A 247 -4.34 1.93 -1.11
N VAL A 248 -4.80 2.55 -0.02
CA VAL A 248 -6.22 2.51 0.38
C VAL A 248 -7.09 3.15 -0.68
N ILE A 249 -6.71 4.30 -1.22
CA ILE A 249 -7.43 4.97 -2.32
C ILE A 249 -7.45 4.08 -3.57
N PHE A 250 -6.33 3.44 -3.92
CA PHE A 250 -6.29 2.53 -5.07
C PHE A 250 -7.24 1.35 -4.90
N MET A 251 -7.27 0.74 -3.70
CA MET A 251 -8.15 -0.38 -3.39
C MET A 251 -9.63 0.04 -3.33
N ASP A 252 -9.92 1.23 -2.80
CA ASP A 252 -11.25 1.83 -2.80
C ASP A 252 -11.79 2.04 -4.23
N GLU A 253 -10.97 2.59 -5.13
CA GLU A 253 -11.37 2.74 -6.54
C GLU A 253 -11.63 1.38 -7.24
N LEU A 254 -10.92 0.31 -6.85
CA LEU A 254 -11.15 -1.04 -7.38
C LEU A 254 -12.42 -1.69 -6.82
N ILE A 255 -12.82 -1.37 -5.58
CA ILE A 255 -13.83 -2.11 -4.81
C ILE A 255 -15.10 -1.25 -4.67
N ASN A 256 -15.98 -1.32 -5.66
CA ASN A 256 -17.27 -0.60 -5.59
C ASN A 256 -18.40 -1.47 -5.04
N THR A 257 -18.33 -2.79 -5.25
CA THR A 257 -19.40 -3.76 -4.93
C THR A 257 -18.83 -5.06 -4.38
N GLY A 258 -19.70 -5.89 -3.78
CA GLY A 258 -19.32 -7.25 -3.36
C GLY A 258 -18.83 -8.14 -4.51
N LYS A 259 -19.25 -7.87 -5.76
CA LYS A 259 -18.74 -8.59 -6.95
C LYS A 259 -17.27 -8.29 -7.23
N ASP A 260 -16.86 -7.04 -7.02
CA ASP A 260 -15.46 -6.65 -7.16
C ASP A 260 -14.60 -7.40 -6.13
N VAL A 261 -15.08 -7.52 -4.89
CA VAL A 261 -14.43 -8.32 -3.84
C VAL A 261 -14.41 -9.80 -4.20
N GLU A 262 -15.51 -10.36 -4.69
CA GLU A 262 -15.60 -11.76 -5.13
C GLU A 262 -14.54 -12.06 -6.20
N LEU A 263 -14.39 -11.17 -7.18
CA LEU A 263 -13.36 -11.25 -8.21
C LEU A 263 -11.95 -11.20 -7.61
N LEU A 264 -11.65 -10.19 -6.79
CA LEU A 264 -10.33 -10.02 -6.17
C LEU A 264 -9.96 -11.21 -5.26
N ARG A 265 -10.95 -11.83 -4.60
CA ARG A 265 -10.76 -13.08 -3.86
C ARG A 265 -10.42 -14.26 -4.76
N LYS A 266 -11.15 -14.46 -5.85
CA LYS A 266 -10.86 -15.53 -6.83
C LYS A 266 -9.46 -15.36 -7.44
N SER A 267 -9.02 -14.11 -7.60
CA SER A 267 -7.68 -13.74 -8.04
C SER A 267 -6.61 -13.79 -6.94
N LYS A 268 -6.97 -14.20 -5.70
CA LYS A 268 -6.06 -14.29 -4.53
C LYS A 268 -5.45 -12.95 -4.07
N ILE A 269 -6.07 -11.84 -4.43
CA ILE A 269 -5.67 -10.50 -3.98
C ILE A 269 -6.24 -10.22 -2.59
N ILE A 270 -7.48 -10.64 -2.32
CA ILE A 270 -8.12 -10.50 -1.01
C ILE A 270 -8.30 -11.88 -0.38
N ASP A 271 -7.83 -12.05 0.85
CA ASP A 271 -8.22 -13.14 1.72
C ASP A 271 -9.20 -12.61 2.78
N ASN A 272 -10.49 -12.93 2.62
CA ASN A 272 -11.59 -12.31 3.35
C ASN A 272 -11.95 -13.13 4.61
N TRP A 273 -11.70 -12.56 5.78
CA TRP A 273 -12.04 -13.10 7.10
C TRP A 273 -13.21 -12.38 7.79
N LEU A 274 -13.84 -11.39 7.13
CA LEU A 274 -15.02 -10.66 7.62
C LEU A 274 -16.35 -11.40 7.39
N GLY A 275 -16.31 -12.56 6.74
CA GLY A 275 -17.44 -13.47 6.56
C GLY A 275 -18.37 -13.17 5.37
N ASN A 276 -18.37 -11.95 4.82
CA ASN A 276 -19.05 -11.63 3.55
C ASN A 276 -18.30 -10.56 2.76
N ASP A 277 -18.57 -10.50 1.46
CA ASP A 277 -17.84 -9.63 0.53
C ASP A 277 -18.31 -8.17 0.64
N GLU A 278 -19.58 -7.92 0.98
CA GLU A 278 -20.11 -6.57 1.26
C GLU A 278 -19.43 -5.90 2.47
N ALA A 279 -18.99 -6.67 3.47
CA ALA A 279 -18.26 -6.14 4.63
C ALA A 279 -16.91 -5.55 4.20
N VAL A 280 -16.20 -6.21 3.29
CA VAL A 280 -14.94 -5.71 2.72
C VAL A 280 -15.18 -4.45 1.89
N THR A 281 -16.23 -4.43 1.06
CA THR A 281 -16.59 -3.20 0.31
C THR A 281 -16.85 -2.03 1.25
N LYS A 282 -17.68 -2.23 2.28
CA LYS A 282 -17.97 -1.18 3.27
C LYS A 282 -16.72 -0.72 4.01
N LEU A 283 -15.80 -1.64 4.32
CA LEU A 283 -14.54 -1.32 4.97
C LEU A 283 -13.72 -0.34 4.13
N PHE A 284 -13.46 -0.66 2.86
CA PHE A 284 -12.63 0.19 1.99
C PHE A 284 -13.27 1.54 1.70
N ASN A 285 -14.58 1.59 1.40
CA ASN A 285 -15.30 2.84 1.21
C ASN A 285 -15.20 3.76 2.44
N LYS A 286 -15.38 3.18 3.64
CA LYS A 286 -15.30 3.92 4.91
C LYS A 286 -13.87 4.32 5.26
N LEU A 287 -12.86 3.60 4.77
CA LEU A 287 -11.46 4.02 4.89
C LEU A 287 -11.21 5.21 3.97
N GLY A 288 -11.66 5.14 2.71
CA GLY A 288 -11.59 6.20 1.69
C GLY A 288 -12.24 7.53 2.08
N ASP A 289 -13.24 7.49 2.96
CA ASP A 289 -13.96 8.67 3.44
C ASP A 289 -13.04 9.68 4.17
N SER A 290 -13.15 10.95 3.77
CA SER A 290 -12.51 12.11 4.44
C SER A 290 -10.98 12.07 4.53
N ILE A 291 -10.30 11.41 3.58
CA ILE A 291 -8.83 11.45 3.48
C ILE A 291 -8.37 12.56 2.53
N TYR A 292 -7.30 13.28 2.89
CA TYR A 292 -6.62 14.17 1.95
C TYR A 292 -5.55 13.40 1.15
N TYR A 293 -5.60 13.46 -0.18
CA TYR A 293 -4.52 12.93 -1.04
C TYR A 293 -4.32 13.81 -2.28
N SER A 294 -3.09 13.83 -2.80
CA SER A 294 -2.71 14.57 -4.00
C SER A 294 -2.71 13.64 -5.21
N ARG A 295 -3.54 13.91 -6.22
CA ARG A 295 -3.50 13.17 -7.50
C ARG A 295 -2.21 13.41 -8.27
N GLU A 296 -1.53 14.52 -8.03
CA GLU A 296 -0.27 14.83 -8.70
C GLU A 296 0.86 13.94 -8.19
N ASP A 297 0.88 13.71 -6.87
CA ASP A 297 1.90 12.95 -6.15
C ASP A 297 1.49 11.50 -5.83
N PHE A 298 0.32 11.08 -6.30
CA PHE A 298 -0.25 9.75 -6.07
C PHE A 298 0.70 8.64 -6.57
N HIS A 299 1.09 7.74 -5.67
CA HIS A 299 2.10 6.72 -5.93
C HIS A 299 1.77 5.82 -7.13
N TYR A 300 0.50 5.42 -7.29
CA TYR A 300 0.06 4.52 -8.36
C TYR A 300 -0.44 5.26 -9.61
N LYS A 301 -0.17 6.56 -9.74
CA LYS A 301 -0.67 7.39 -10.86
C LYS A 301 -0.34 6.81 -12.23
N ASN A 302 0.89 6.34 -12.42
CA ASN A 302 1.32 5.76 -13.69
C ASN A 302 0.59 4.46 -14.01
N ILE A 303 0.21 3.68 -13.00
CA ILE A 303 -0.59 2.45 -13.18
C ILE A 303 -2.01 2.81 -13.59
N VAL A 304 -2.64 3.75 -12.88
CA VAL A 304 -3.99 4.23 -13.19
C VAL A 304 -4.07 4.78 -14.61
N ILE A 305 -3.08 5.57 -15.04
CA ILE A 305 -3.02 6.10 -16.42
C ILE A 305 -2.96 4.96 -17.45
N GLN A 306 -2.11 3.95 -17.23
CA GLN A 306 -1.97 2.82 -18.16
C GLN A 306 -3.25 1.98 -18.26
N VAL A 307 -3.86 1.68 -17.11
CA VAL A 307 -5.12 0.94 -17.01
C VAL A 307 -6.25 1.69 -17.70
N ASN A 308 -6.39 3.00 -17.43
CA ASN A 308 -7.43 3.83 -18.03
C ASN A 308 -7.28 3.93 -19.55
N ASN A 309 -6.05 4.14 -20.05
CA ASN A 309 -5.79 4.18 -21.48
C ASN A 309 -6.21 2.88 -22.18
N HIS A 310 -5.91 1.71 -21.58
CA HIS A 310 -6.35 0.42 -22.11
C HIS A 310 -7.88 0.31 -22.14
N CYS A 311 -8.54 0.70 -21.06
CA CYS A 311 -9.99 0.67 -20.94
C CYS A 311 -10.67 1.62 -21.93
N GLU A 312 -10.10 2.80 -22.19
CA GLU A 312 -10.61 3.74 -23.19
C GLU A 312 -10.53 3.16 -24.61
N ILE A 313 -9.40 2.53 -24.96
CA ILE A 313 -9.25 1.84 -26.26
C ILE A 313 -10.30 0.74 -26.40
N LYS A 314 -10.48 -0.11 -25.37
CA LYS A 314 -11.46 -1.20 -25.39
C LYS A 314 -12.90 -0.69 -25.43
N CYS A 315 -13.25 0.32 -24.64
CA CYS A 315 -14.55 0.99 -24.68
C CYS A 315 -14.84 1.54 -26.08
N ASN A 316 -13.86 2.14 -26.74
CA ASN A 316 -14.03 2.68 -28.08
C ASN A 316 -14.26 1.58 -29.13
N ILE A 317 -13.53 0.46 -29.03
CA ILE A 317 -13.77 -0.72 -29.87
C ILE A 317 -15.18 -1.26 -29.65
N TRP A 318 -15.62 -1.38 -28.39
CA TRP A 318 -16.95 -1.90 -28.08
C TRP A 318 -18.07 -0.97 -28.54
N LYS A 319 -17.92 0.34 -28.35
CA LYS A 319 -18.83 1.36 -28.92
C LYS A 319 -18.90 1.25 -30.45
N TRP A 320 -17.77 1.04 -31.11
CA TRP A 320 -17.72 0.86 -32.56
C TRP A 320 -18.42 -0.43 -32.99
N MET A 321 -18.18 -1.55 -32.32
CA MET A 321 -18.87 -2.82 -32.58
C MET A 321 -20.38 -2.73 -32.33
N ALA A 322 -20.81 -2.05 -31.26
CA ALA A 322 -22.21 -1.82 -30.96
C ALA A 322 -22.88 -0.97 -32.04
N LYS A 323 -22.20 0.07 -32.53
CA LYS A 323 -22.66 0.88 -33.67
C LYS A 323 -22.76 0.03 -34.93
N LEU A 324 -21.75 -0.77 -35.23
CA LEU A 324 -21.75 -1.65 -36.41
C LEU A 324 -22.90 -2.66 -36.33
N LYS A 325 -23.10 -3.30 -35.17
CA LYS A 325 -24.24 -4.21 -34.95
C LYS A 325 -25.58 -3.50 -35.16
N LYS A 326 -25.72 -2.28 -34.62
CA LYS A 326 -26.95 -1.50 -34.72
C LYS A 326 -27.25 -1.07 -36.16
N ASP A 327 -26.25 -0.55 -36.87
CA ASP A 327 -26.43 0.07 -38.18
C ASP A 327 -26.50 -0.99 -39.29
N TYR A 328 -25.77 -2.10 -39.14
CA TYR A 328 -25.66 -3.14 -40.17
C TYR A 328 -26.35 -4.44 -39.80
N PHE A 329 -26.29 -4.95 -38.57
CA PHE A 329 -26.78 -6.30 -38.24
C PHE A 329 -28.16 -6.35 -37.59
N ASN A 330 -28.92 -5.26 -37.59
CA ASN A 330 -30.26 -5.20 -37.02
C ASN A 330 -31.39 -5.68 -37.96
N THR A 331 -31.13 -5.85 -39.26
CA THR A 331 -32.12 -6.39 -40.20
C THR A 331 -31.76 -7.82 -40.59
N PRO A 332 -32.74 -8.73 -40.73
CA PRO A 332 -32.47 -10.15 -41.02
C PRO A 332 -31.76 -10.37 -42.38
N TRP A 333 -31.91 -9.43 -43.31
CA TRP A 333 -31.30 -9.51 -44.64
C TRP A 333 -29.84 -9.08 -44.68
N SER A 334 -29.42 -8.16 -43.81
CA SER A 334 -28.07 -7.58 -43.88
C SER A 334 -26.93 -8.56 -43.58
N PRO A 335 -27.02 -9.49 -42.60
CA PRO A 335 -26.02 -10.55 -42.44
C PRO A 335 -25.94 -11.47 -43.66
N ILE A 336 -27.08 -11.75 -44.30
CA ILE A 336 -27.15 -12.58 -45.51
C ILE A 336 -26.50 -11.86 -46.69
N SER A 337 -26.79 -10.57 -46.88
CA SER A 337 -26.17 -9.75 -47.91
C SER A 337 -24.66 -9.60 -47.71
N PHE A 338 -24.21 -9.42 -46.47
CA PHE A 338 -22.78 -9.38 -46.13
C PHE A 338 -22.08 -10.71 -46.45
N LEU A 339 -22.69 -11.84 -46.08
CA LEU A 339 -22.16 -13.17 -46.37
C LEU A 339 -22.09 -13.44 -47.88
N ALA A 340 -23.14 -13.09 -48.63
CA ALA A 340 -23.15 -13.23 -50.08
C ALA A 340 -22.06 -12.37 -50.75
N ALA A 341 -21.90 -11.12 -50.33
CA ALA A 341 -20.85 -10.23 -50.81
C ALA A 341 -19.45 -10.77 -50.50
N PHE A 342 -19.23 -11.30 -49.30
CA PHE A 342 -17.96 -11.91 -48.90
C PHE A 342 -17.63 -13.14 -49.77
N VAL A 343 -18.60 -14.05 -49.98
CA VAL A 343 -18.42 -15.23 -50.86
C VAL A 343 -18.09 -14.81 -52.29
N LEU A 344 -18.80 -13.82 -52.84
CA LEU A 344 -18.52 -13.28 -54.18
C LEU A 344 -17.11 -12.67 -54.27
N LEU A 345 -16.63 -12.02 -53.22
CA LEU A 345 -15.28 -11.46 -53.17
C LEU A 345 -14.22 -12.56 -53.14
N VAL A 346 -14.43 -13.64 -52.37
CA VAL A 346 -13.55 -14.82 -52.38
C VAL A 346 -13.53 -15.48 -53.75
N LEU A 347 -14.68 -15.67 -54.39
CA LEU A 347 -14.76 -16.27 -55.72
C LEU A 347 -14.05 -15.42 -56.78
N THR A 348 -14.25 -14.10 -56.74
CA THR A 348 -13.59 -13.19 -57.69
C THR A 348 -12.09 -13.11 -57.48
N THR A 349 -11.59 -13.13 -56.24
CA THR A 349 -10.15 -13.22 -55.98
C THR A 349 -9.56 -14.54 -56.48
N VAL A 350 -10.19 -15.67 -56.21
CA VAL A 350 -9.77 -16.99 -56.73
C VAL A 350 -9.78 -16.99 -58.27
N GLN A 351 -10.84 -16.48 -58.89
CA GLN A 351 -10.95 -16.38 -60.35
C GLN A 351 -9.83 -15.50 -60.93
N THR A 352 -9.53 -14.36 -60.29
CA THR A 352 -8.46 -13.44 -60.73
C THR A 352 -7.08 -14.09 -60.62
N ILE A 353 -6.82 -14.85 -59.55
CA ILE A 353 -5.58 -15.62 -59.37
C ILE A 353 -5.45 -16.67 -60.49
N PHE A 354 -6.51 -17.43 -60.77
CA PHE A 354 -6.48 -18.42 -61.86
C PHE A 354 -6.30 -17.76 -63.23
N SER A 355 -6.95 -16.63 -63.50
CA SER A 355 -6.77 -15.88 -64.75
C SER A 355 -5.33 -15.38 -64.92
N LEU A 356 -4.72 -14.87 -63.85
CA LEU A 356 -3.31 -14.46 -63.86
C LEU A 356 -2.37 -15.66 -64.09
N LEU A 357 -2.58 -16.78 -63.39
CA LEU A 357 -1.76 -17.99 -63.58
C LEU A 357 -1.89 -18.55 -65.00
N SER A 358 -3.09 -18.51 -65.60
CA SER A 358 -3.32 -18.92 -66.99
C SER A 358 -2.73 -17.97 -68.04
N TYR A 359 -2.32 -16.76 -67.64
CA TYR A 359 -1.68 -15.79 -68.53
C TYR A 359 -0.15 -15.95 -68.55
N TYR A 360 0.43 -16.50 -67.48
CA TYR A 360 1.89 -16.74 -67.35
C TYR A 360 2.33 -18.16 -67.72
N HIS A 361 1.39 -19.05 -68.03
CA HIS A 361 1.63 -20.44 -68.43
C HIS A 361 1.09 -20.67 -69.84
#